data_AF-A0A9D1IW95-F1
#
_entry.id   AF-A0A9D1IW95-F1
#
_cell.length_a   1.000
_cell.length_b   1.000
_cell.length_c   1.000
_cell.angle_alpha   90.00
_cell.angle_beta   90.00
_cell.angle_gamma   90.00
#
_symmetry.space_group_name_H-M   'P 1'
#
loop_
_entity.id
_entity.type
_entity.pdbx_description
1 polymer ?
#
loop_
_entity_poly.entity_id
_entity_poly.type
_entity_poly.pdbx_seq_one_letter_code
_entity_poly.pdbx_strand_id
1 'polypeptide(L)'
;MVIETSPSFPVLTAQSPLLLVSQTPEDPEGLIRNAGTAAFVAALWEQPETQEQLTSLAERLGPRLLLPEQWGQVLPQCGVLISSSVSGGSLSQRLKEAAQAAPRRCWLMLEWLAMDFTLPCPSGTGTALQREQLSTLLDAYPSFFDEDLSCQYLHFADGNTFHMVLYDTADTLARKAALAREAGFAGAVIPGSSAL
;
A
#
# COMPACT_ATOMS: atom_id res chain seq x y z
N MET A 1 17.16 -2.28 -0.61
CA MET A 1 16.27 -2.76 -1.69
C MET A 1 16.28 -1.69 -2.77
N VAL A 2 16.86 -1.97 -3.94
CA VAL A 2 16.86 -1.03 -5.08
C VAL A 2 15.72 -1.46 -5.98
N ILE A 3 14.57 -0.79 -5.87
CA ILE A 3 13.52 -0.92 -6.88
C ILE A 3 13.95 -0.02 -8.02
N GLU A 4 14.18 -0.58 -9.21
CA GLU A 4 14.54 0.23 -10.39
C GLU A 4 13.43 1.23 -10.69
N THR A 5 13.73 2.51 -10.54
CA THR A 5 12.80 3.59 -10.89
C THR A 5 12.89 3.84 -12.39
N SER A 6 11.88 3.43 -13.15
CA SER A 6 11.71 3.93 -14.52
C SER A 6 11.23 5.39 -14.47
N PRO A 7 11.70 6.29 -15.34
CA PRO A 7 11.15 7.65 -15.42
C PRO A 7 9.65 7.67 -15.76
N SER A 8 9.10 6.59 -16.30
CA SER A 8 7.66 6.43 -16.57
C SER A 8 6.84 5.92 -15.38
N PHE A 9 7.47 5.45 -14.30
CA PHE A 9 6.80 4.93 -13.11
C PHE A 9 7.68 5.15 -11.86
N PRO A 10 7.57 6.33 -11.21
CA PRO A 10 8.35 6.63 -10.02
C PRO A 10 7.92 5.76 -8.84
N VAL A 11 8.90 5.30 -8.06
CA VAL A 11 8.69 4.65 -6.76
C VAL A 11 9.26 5.58 -5.70
N LEU A 12 8.39 6.19 -4.91
CA LEU A 12 8.74 7.18 -3.90
C LEU A 12 8.74 6.55 -2.52
N THR A 13 9.85 6.65 -1.79
CA THR A 13 9.92 6.16 -0.41
C THR A 13 9.78 7.31 0.58
N ALA A 14 9.47 7.03 1.85
CA ALA A 14 9.48 8.03 2.93
C ALA A 14 10.84 8.74 3.11
N GLN A 15 11.94 8.14 2.63
CA GLN A 15 13.26 8.77 2.64
C GLN A 15 13.51 9.64 1.41
N SER A 16 12.61 9.61 0.41
CA SER A 16 12.72 10.44 -0.78
C SER A 16 12.43 11.90 -0.44
N PRO A 17 13.29 12.85 -0.83
CA PRO A 17 13.00 14.28 -0.66
C PRO A 17 11.80 14.74 -1.52
N LEU A 18 11.37 13.91 -2.47
CA LEU A 18 10.23 14.20 -3.35
C LEU A 18 8.88 13.82 -2.72
N LEU A 19 8.87 13.17 -1.56
CA LEU A 19 7.66 12.72 -0.89
C LEU A 19 7.64 13.22 0.56
N LEU A 20 6.56 13.88 0.95
CA LEU A 20 6.22 14.06 2.35
C LEU A 20 5.11 13.11 2.72
N VAL A 21 5.30 12.35 3.80
CA VAL A 21 4.28 11.45 4.33
C VAL A 21 3.76 12.05 5.64
N SER A 22 2.45 12.16 5.76
CA SER A 22 1.79 12.45 7.02
C SER A 22 0.86 11.30 7.40
N GLN A 23 1.07 10.74 8.58
CA GLN A 23 0.21 9.70 9.14
C GLN A 23 -0.89 10.27 10.04
N THR A 24 -0.71 11.51 10.55
CA THR A 24 -1.64 12.13 11.50
C THR A 24 -2.08 13.55 11.07
N PRO A 25 -3.31 13.97 11.39
CA PRO A 25 -3.87 15.25 10.96
C PRO A 25 -3.44 16.46 11.80
N GLU A 26 -2.37 16.35 12.61
CA GLU A 26 -2.06 17.32 13.68
C GLU A 26 -1.55 18.67 13.19
N ASP A 27 -0.93 18.77 12.00
CA ASP A 27 -0.39 20.03 11.46
C ASP A 27 -0.58 20.18 9.92
N PRO A 28 -1.81 20.46 9.44
CA PRO A 28 -2.07 20.65 8.01
C PRO A 28 -1.35 21.87 7.41
N GLU A 29 -1.23 22.97 8.15
CA GLU A 29 -0.55 24.17 7.66
C GLU A 29 0.96 23.95 7.53
N GLY A 30 1.57 23.25 8.49
CA GLY A 30 2.96 22.83 8.38
C GLY A 30 3.19 21.86 7.23
N LEU A 31 2.24 20.97 6.97
CA LEU A 31 2.29 20.09 5.81
C LEU A 31 2.32 20.89 4.50
N ILE A 32 1.46 21.91 4.35
CA ILE A 32 1.45 22.81 3.17
C ILE A 32 2.79 23.56 3.05
N ARG A 33 3.27 24.14 4.15
CA ARG A 33 4.53 24.89 4.17
C ARG A 33 5.70 24.02 3.72
N ASN A 34 5.76 22.79 4.20
CA ASN A 34 6.83 21.85 3.86
C ASN A 34 6.67 21.28 2.45
N ALA A 35 5.43 21.15 1.95
CA ALA A 35 5.12 20.65 0.62
C ALA A 35 5.72 21.49 -0.52
N GLY A 36 6.13 22.74 -0.28
CA GLY A 36 6.80 23.56 -1.30
C GLY A 36 8.07 22.94 -1.89
N THR A 37 8.70 22.00 -1.18
CA THR A 37 9.95 21.34 -1.59
C THR A 37 9.79 19.92 -2.12
N ALA A 38 8.67 19.25 -1.82
CA ALA A 38 8.38 17.89 -2.25
C ALA A 38 7.60 17.86 -3.56
N ALA A 39 7.71 16.79 -4.35
CA ALA A 39 6.84 16.63 -5.52
C ALA A 39 5.42 16.22 -5.11
N PHE A 40 5.30 15.34 -4.12
CA PHE A 40 4.05 14.77 -3.65
C PHE A 40 3.93 14.81 -2.12
N VAL A 41 2.69 14.79 -1.65
CA VAL A 41 2.33 14.68 -0.24
C VAL A 41 1.38 13.49 -0.11
N ALA A 42 1.73 12.48 0.67
CA ALA A 42 0.84 11.37 1.02
C ALA A 42 0.25 11.60 2.43
N ALA A 43 -1.04 11.90 2.50
CA ALA A 43 -1.75 12.06 3.77
C ALA A 43 -2.56 10.78 4.05
N LEU A 44 -2.04 9.91 4.92
CA LEU A 44 -2.60 8.59 5.21
C LEU A 44 -3.70 8.63 6.27
N TRP A 45 -4.58 9.62 6.15
CA TRP A 45 -5.62 9.89 7.14
C TRP A 45 -6.90 9.22 6.70
N GLU A 46 -7.41 8.32 7.52
CA GLU A 46 -8.61 7.52 7.19
C GLU A 46 -9.83 7.92 8.02
N GLN A 47 -9.64 8.76 9.04
CA GLN A 47 -10.72 9.09 9.96
C GLN A 47 -11.67 10.12 9.30
N PRO A 48 -13.00 9.89 9.31
CA PRO A 48 -13.97 10.76 8.63
C PRO A 48 -13.90 12.23 9.06
N GLU A 49 -13.56 12.51 10.32
CA GLU A 49 -13.41 13.86 10.88
C GLU A 49 -12.28 14.68 10.24
N THR A 50 -11.41 14.05 9.46
CA THR A 50 -10.31 14.73 8.76
C THR A 50 -10.71 15.33 7.41
N GLN A 51 -11.95 15.12 6.96
CA GLN A 51 -12.41 15.53 5.63
C GLN A 51 -12.24 17.04 5.36
N GLU A 52 -12.50 17.90 6.35
CA GLU A 52 -12.38 19.35 6.18
C GLU A 52 -10.91 19.77 5.96
N GLN A 53 -10.00 19.22 6.77
CA GLN A 53 -8.56 19.45 6.61
C GLN A 53 -8.06 18.92 5.27
N LEU A 54 -8.50 17.72 4.86
CA LEU A 54 -8.15 17.13 3.57
C LEU A 54 -8.67 17.97 2.40
N THR A 55 -9.85 18.56 2.53
CA THR A 55 -10.41 19.46 1.51
C THR A 55 -9.53 20.71 1.34
N SER A 56 -9.14 21.34 2.45
CA SER A 56 -8.22 22.49 2.43
C SER A 56 -6.86 22.13 1.80
N LEU A 57 -6.29 20.97 2.15
CA LEU A 57 -5.07 20.47 1.51
C LEU A 57 -5.25 20.23 0.01
N ALA A 58 -6.37 19.63 -0.39
CA ALA A 58 -6.67 19.31 -1.77
C ALA A 58 -6.82 20.57 -2.65
N GLU A 59 -7.38 21.65 -2.13
CA GLU A 59 -7.46 22.95 -2.82
C GLU A 59 -6.08 23.55 -3.11
N ARG A 60 -5.10 23.29 -2.23
CA ARG A 60 -3.73 23.85 -2.35
C ARG A 60 -2.80 22.97 -3.18
N LEU A 61 -2.93 21.66 -3.06
CA LEU A 61 -1.97 20.68 -3.59
C LEU A 61 -2.50 19.93 -4.83
N GLY A 62 -3.82 19.79 -4.97
CA GLY A 62 -4.47 19.13 -6.10
C GLY A 62 -3.87 17.73 -6.36
N PRO A 63 -3.44 17.43 -7.59
CA PRO A 63 -2.89 16.11 -7.95
C PRO A 63 -1.64 15.68 -7.17
N ARG A 64 -0.96 16.62 -6.51
CA ARG A 64 0.23 16.33 -5.69
C ARG A 64 -0.13 15.70 -4.34
N LEU A 65 -1.38 15.86 -3.90
CA LEU A 65 -1.89 15.23 -2.69
C LEU A 65 -2.36 13.82 -3.03
N LEU A 66 -1.79 12.83 -2.37
CA LEU A 66 -2.11 11.41 -2.48
C LEU A 66 -2.88 11.00 -1.23
N LEU A 67 -4.08 10.46 -1.42
CA LEU A 67 -5.02 10.14 -0.35
C LEU A 67 -5.44 8.66 -0.37
N PRO A 68 -5.76 8.06 0.78
CA PRO A 68 -6.42 6.76 0.84
C PRO A 68 -7.63 6.66 -0.08
N GLU A 69 -7.87 5.46 -0.62
CA GLU A 69 -8.88 5.21 -1.66
C GLU A 69 -10.28 5.74 -1.34
N GLN A 70 -10.70 5.66 -0.08
CA GLN A 70 -12.00 6.13 0.38
C GLN A 70 -12.27 7.62 0.06
N TRP A 71 -11.22 8.44 -0.04
CA TRP A 71 -11.34 9.87 -0.36
C TRP A 71 -11.35 10.13 -1.87
N GLY A 72 -11.04 9.14 -2.70
CA GLY A 72 -10.83 9.30 -4.14
C GLY A 72 -12.06 9.77 -4.92
N GLN A 73 -13.27 9.49 -4.41
CA GLN A 73 -14.53 10.01 -4.96
C GLN A 73 -14.90 11.38 -4.38
N VAL A 74 -14.57 11.62 -3.11
CA VAL A 74 -14.87 12.89 -2.41
C VAL A 74 -13.98 14.02 -2.92
N LEU A 75 -12.71 13.73 -3.22
CA LEU A 75 -11.69 14.67 -3.64
C LEU A 75 -11.10 14.26 -5.00
N PRO A 76 -11.85 14.37 -6.11
CA PRO A 76 -11.48 13.84 -7.43
C PRO A 76 -10.27 14.52 -8.07
N GLN A 77 -9.84 15.68 -7.55
CA GLN A 77 -8.64 16.39 -7.96
C GLN A 77 -7.34 15.78 -7.43
N CYS A 78 -7.41 14.91 -6.42
CA CYS A 78 -6.25 14.31 -5.77
C CYS A 78 -5.82 12.99 -6.44
N GLY A 79 -4.58 12.59 -6.18
CA GLY A 79 -4.11 11.24 -6.42
C GLY A 79 -4.69 10.28 -5.39
N VAL A 80 -4.88 9.02 -5.80
CA VAL A 80 -5.54 8.00 -4.99
C VAL A 80 -4.57 6.86 -4.72
N LEU A 81 -4.34 6.57 -3.44
CA LEU A 81 -3.49 5.49 -2.96
C LEU A 81 -4.31 4.21 -2.88
N ILE A 82 -3.89 3.20 -3.66
CA ILE A 82 -4.50 1.88 -3.67
C ILE A 82 -3.53 0.92 -2.98
N SER A 83 -3.99 0.24 -1.93
CA SER A 83 -3.14 -0.73 -1.21
C SER A 83 -2.75 -1.90 -2.11
N SER A 84 -1.48 -2.31 -2.00
CA SER A 84 -0.93 -3.52 -2.61
C SER A 84 -1.21 -4.79 -1.80
N SER A 85 -1.83 -4.67 -0.63
CA SER A 85 -2.23 -5.78 0.22
C SER A 85 -3.62 -6.27 -0.18
N VAL A 86 -3.71 -7.54 -0.54
CA VAL A 86 -4.95 -8.23 -0.88
C VAL A 86 -4.90 -9.59 -0.18
N SER A 87 -5.90 -9.91 0.64
CA SER A 87 -6.02 -11.21 1.33
C SER A 87 -6.99 -12.18 0.64
N GLY A 88 -7.65 -11.75 -0.44
CA GLY A 88 -8.53 -12.58 -1.26
C GLY A 88 -8.88 -11.92 -2.60
N GLY A 89 -9.18 -12.74 -3.61
CA GLY A 89 -9.38 -12.27 -4.98
C GLY A 89 -8.07 -12.08 -5.73
N SER A 90 -8.05 -11.23 -6.77
CA SER A 90 -6.88 -11.03 -7.63
C SER A 90 -6.40 -9.58 -7.58
N LEU A 91 -5.13 -9.38 -7.23
CA LEU A 91 -4.48 -8.06 -7.24
C LEU A 91 -4.53 -7.45 -8.63
N SER A 92 -4.27 -8.23 -9.69
CA SER A 92 -4.32 -7.72 -11.07
C SER A 92 -5.70 -7.15 -11.42
N GLN A 93 -6.76 -7.86 -11.02
CA GLN A 93 -8.13 -7.41 -11.26
C GLN A 93 -8.45 -6.14 -10.46
N ARG A 94 -8.11 -6.12 -9.17
CA ARG A 94 -8.29 -4.94 -8.30
C ARG A 94 -7.59 -3.69 -8.85
N LEU A 95 -6.36 -3.83 -9.33
CA LEU A 95 -5.61 -2.69 -9.90
C LEU A 95 -6.28 -2.18 -11.18
N LYS A 96 -6.76 -3.07 -12.05
CA LYS A 96 -7.51 -2.67 -13.26
C LYS A 96 -8.80 -1.93 -12.91
N GLU A 97 -9.54 -2.41 -11.93
CA GLU A 97 -10.78 -1.76 -11.47
C GLU A 97 -10.50 -0.37 -10.89
N ALA A 98 -9.48 -0.25 -10.03
CA ALA A 98 -9.07 1.05 -9.49
C ALA A 98 -8.66 2.03 -10.61
N ALA A 99 -7.87 1.56 -11.59
CA ALA A 99 -7.45 2.39 -12.72
C ALA A 99 -8.64 2.83 -13.62
N GLN A 100 -9.70 2.02 -13.71
CA GLN A 100 -10.93 2.40 -14.39
C GLN A 100 -11.72 3.45 -13.60
N ALA A 101 -11.79 3.32 -12.28
CA ALA A 101 -12.49 4.26 -11.40
C ALA A 101 -11.77 5.62 -11.26
N ALA A 102 -10.44 5.62 -11.27
CA ALA A 102 -9.61 6.82 -11.14
C ALA A 102 -8.48 6.88 -12.19
N PRO A 103 -8.81 7.03 -13.49
CA PRO A 103 -7.82 6.98 -14.57
C PRO A 103 -6.69 7.98 -14.39
N ARG A 104 -5.44 7.50 -14.49
CA ARG A 104 -4.20 8.29 -14.36
C ARG A 104 -3.99 8.98 -13.00
N ARG A 105 -4.83 8.69 -12.00
CA ARG A 105 -4.71 9.24 -10.63
C ARG A 105 -4.28 8.21 -9.60
N CYS A 106 -4.32 6.92 -9.94
CA CYS A 106 -3.93 5.85 -9.03
C CYS A 106 -2.42 5.81 -8.80
N TRP A 107 -2.06 5.71 -7.53
CA TRP A 107 -0.73 5.42 -7.03
C TRP A 107 -0.80 4.14 -6.21
N LEU A 108 0.16 3.25 -6.39
CA LEU A 108 0.21 2.00 -5.64
C LEU A 108 0.85 2.28 -4.28
N MET A 109 0.17 2.00 -3.19
CA MET A 109 0.80 1.93 -1.89
C MET A 109 1.45 0.56 -1.74
N LEU A 110 2.78 0.53 -1.80
CA LEU A 110 3.58 -0.68 -1.60
C LEU A 110 3.83 -0.87 -0.11
N GLU A 111 3.14 -1.85 0.45
CA GLU A 111 3.21 -2.22 1.86
C GLU A 111 3.80 -3.62 1.97
N TRP A 112 4.72 -3.82 2.92
CA TRP A 112 5.23 -5.16 3.18
C TRP A 112 4.19 -5.93 3.99
N LEU A 113 3.65 -7.00 3.41
CA LEU A 113 2.75 -7.90 4.10
C LEU A 113 3.54 -8.96 4.90
N ALA A 114 3.12 -9.22 6.13
CA ALA A 114 3.50 -10.41 6.90
C ALA A 114 2.41 -10.69 7.93
N MET A 115 1.45 -11.55 7.57
CA MET A 115 0.22 -11.76 8.35
C MET A 115 -0.09 -13.25 8.48
N ASP A 116 -0.45 -13.69 9.68
CA ASP A 116 -1.00 -15.02 9.97
C ASP A 116 -2.53 -14.96 10.05
N PHE A 117 -3.20 -15.78 9.27
CA PHE A 117 -4.65 -15.92 9.24
C PHE A 117 -5.06 -17.27 9.82
N THR A 118 -5.79 -17.25 10.93
CA THR A 118 -6.48 -18.42 11.47
C THR A 118 -7.71 -18.74 10.63
N LEU A 119 -7.80 -19.95 10.10
CA LEU A 119 -8.88 -20.40 9.22
C LEU A 119 -9.94 -21.22 9.97
N PRO A 120 -11.24 -21.04 9.62
CA PRO A 120 -11.75 -20.10 8.61
C PRO A 120 -11.67 -18.64 9.08
N CYS A 121 -11.28 -17.74 8.16
CA CYS A 121 -11.12 -16.31 8.44
C CYS A 121 -12.18 -15.48 7.68
N PRO A 122 -13.45 -15.45 8.14
CA PRO A 122 -14.52 -14.75 7.42
C PRO A 122 -14.34 -13.23 7.40
N SER A 123 -13.60 -12.66 8.37
CA SER A 123 -13.28 -11.23 8.39
C SER A 123 -12.18 -10.83 7.41
N GLY A 124 -11.40 -11.79 6.90
CA GLY A 124 -10.21 -11.52 6.09
C GLY A 124 -9.13 -10.73 6.82
N THR A 125 -9.15 -10.71 8.16
CA THR A 125 -8.17 -9.99 9.01
C THR A 125 -7.21 -11.00 9.65
N GLY A 126 -5.91 -10.78 9.46
CA GLY A 126 -4.86 -11.59 10.07
C GLY A 126 -4.19 -10.91 11.27
N THR A 127 -3.25 -11.60 11.87
CA THR A 127 -2.35 -11.06 12.90
C THR A 127 -1.00 -10.73 12.28
N ALA A 128 -0.49 -9.52 12.49
CA ALA A 128 0.83 -9.12 12.01
C ALA A 128 1.93 -9.97 12.65
N LEU A 129 2.85 -10.45 11.82
CA LEU A 129 4.02 -11.21 12.24
C LEU A 129 5.23 -10.28 12.31
N GLN A 130 6.01 -10.42 13.38
CA GLN A 130 7.36 -9.88 13.45
C GLN A 130 8.30 -10.73 12.58
N ARG A 131 9.40 -10.12 12.14
CA ARG A 131 10.46 -10.77 11.36
C ARG A 131 10.90 -12.11 11.90
N GLU A 132 11.14 -12.22 13.20
CA GLU A 132 11.62 -13.46 13.83
C GLU A 132 10.56 -14.56 13.79
N GLN A 133 9.29 -14.21 13.93
CA GLN A 133 8.17 -15.15 13.84
C GLN A 133 8.04 -15.69 12.42
N LEU A 134 8.09 -14.80 11.42
CA LEU A 134 8.06 -15.20 10.01
C LEU A 134 9.27 -16.09 9.67
N SER A 135 10.48 -15.74 10.12
CA SER A 135 11.68 -16.55 9.90
C SER A 135 11.54 -17.96 10.47
N THR A 136 11.03 -18.08 11.69
CA THR A 136 10.82 -19.39 12.34
C THR A 136 9.85 -20.26 11.54
N LEU A 137 8.78 -19.66 11.00
CA LEU A 137 7.80 -20.37 10.19
C LEU A 137 8.37 -20.79 8.82
N LEU A 138 9.21 -19.95 8.21
CA LEU A 138 9.88 -20.27 6.94
C LEU A 138 10.93 -21.38 7.07
N ASP A 139 11.57 -21.50 8.23
CA ASP A 139 12.49 -22.61 8.52
C ASP A 139 11.73 -23.93 8.74
N ALA A 140 10.49 -23.86 9.22
CA ALA A 140 9.67 -25.02 9.58
C ALA A 140 8.77 -25.54 8.45
N TYR A 141 8.31 -24.67 7.55
CA TYR A 141 7.27 -24.98 6.57
C TYR A 141 7.66 -24.49 5.16
N PRO A 142 7.29 -25.25 4.10
CA PRO A 142 7.53 -24.83 2.74
C PRO A 142 6.66 -23.60 2.39
N SER A 143 7.23 -22.71 1.57
CA SER A 143 6.51 -21.56 1.05
C SER A 143 6.33 -21.64 -0.47
N PHE A 144 5.22 -21.07 -0.94
CA PHE A 144 4.77 -21.07 -2.33
C PHE A 144 4.32 -19.68 -2.73
N PHE A 145 4.38 -19.40 -4.03
CA PHE A 145 3.92 -18.15 -4.60
C PHE A 145 2.44 -18.24 -4.98
N ASP A 146 1.65 -17.24 -4.59
CA ASP A 146 0.27 -17.07 -5.01
C ASP A 146 0.20 -16.04 -6.15
N GLU A 147 -0.23 -16.46 -7.34
CA GLU A 147 -0.29 -15.60 -8.52
C GLU A 147 -1.38 -14.52 -8.42
N ASP A 148 -2.50 -14.84 -7.76
CA ASP A 148 -3.64 -13.95 -7.65
C ASP A 148 -3.38 -12.84 -6.65
N LEU A 149 -2.85 -13.20 -5.47
CA LEU A 149 -2.49 -12.23 -4.42
C LEU A 149 -1.14 -11.55 -4.70
N SER A 150 -0.33 -12.14 -5.59
CA SER A 150 1.03 -11.71 -5.89
C SER A 150 1.90 -11.59 -4.62
N CYS A 151 1.78 -12.57 -3.73
CA CYS A 151 2.56 -12.68 -2.50
C CYS A 151 3.07 -14.12 -2.30
N GLN A 152 3.94 -14.33 -1.32
CA GLN A 152 4.29 -15.67 -0.87
C GLN A 152 3.31 -16.10 0.21
N TYR A 153 3.08 -17.41 0.31
CA TYR A 153 2.30 -17.99 1.38
C TYR A 153 2.91 -19.28 1.90
N LEU A 154 2.56 -19.62 3.13
CA LEU A 154 2.73 -20.94 3.71
C LEU A 154 1.50 -21.27 4.54
N HIS A 155 1.32 -22.54 4.86
CA HIS A 155 0.23 -22.98 5.72
C HIS A 155 0.71 -24.10 6.64
N PHE A 156 0.12 -24.16 7.82
CA PHE A 156 0.38 -25.22 8.79
C PHE A 156 -0.85 -25.45 9.66
N ALA A 157 -0.84 -26.53 10.42
CA ALA A 157 -1.86 -26.83 11.41
C ALA A 157 -1.25 -26.83 12.81
N ASP A 158 -1.94 -26.20 13.76
CA ASP A 158 -1.65 -26.29 15.18
C ASP A 158 -2.88 -26.89 15.90
N GLY A 159 -2.78 -28.18 16.21
CA GLY A 159 -3.91 -28.97 16.71
C GLY A 159 -5.06 -29.01 15.70
N ASN A 160 -6.19 -28.39 16.04
CA ASN A 160 -7.38 -28.31 15.20
C ASN A 160 -7.53 -26.95 14.49
N THR A 161 -6.48 -26.13 14.54
CA THR A 161 -6.44 -24.79 13.98
C THR A 161 -5.59 -24.82 12.71
N PHE A 162 -6.13 -24.28 11.62
CA PHE A 162 -5.39 -24.12 10.37
C PHE A 162 -4.91 -22.69 10.23
N HIS A 163 -3.64 -22.52 9.88
CA HIS A 163 -3.00 -21.23 9.70
C HIS A 163 -2.61 -21.06 8.25
N MET A 164 -2.85 -19.86 7.71
CA MET A 164 -2.33 -19.44 6.42
C MET A 164 -1.57 -18.14 6.63
N VAL A 165 -0.29 -18.15 6.31
CA VAL A 165 0.56 -16.98 6.42
C VAL A 165 0.77 -16.41 5.04
N LEU A 166 0.46 -15.13 4.85
CA LEU A 166 0.71 -14.38 3.63
C LEU A 166 1.82 -13.36 3.89
N TYR A 167 2.81 -13.29 3.02
CA TYR A 167 3.91 -12.35 3.18
C TYR A 167 4.52 -11.88 1.86
N ASP A 168 5.14 -10.72 1.89
CA ASP A 168 5.87 -10.17 0.75
C ASP A 168 7.38 -10.43 0.82
N THR A 169 8.01 -10.38 -0.34
CA THR A 169 9.45 -10.38 -0.56
C THR A 169 9.81 -9.21 -1.48
N ALA A 170 11.10 -8.93 -1.68
CA ALA A 170 11.51 -7.93 -2.65
C ALA A 170 10.97 -8.25 -4.07
N ASP A 171 10.96 -9.53 -4.45
CA ASP A 171 10.49 -9.97 -5.76
C ASP A 171 8.98 -9.82 -5.91
N THR A 172 8.20 -10.14 -4.88
CA THR A 172 6.75 -9.95 -4.92
C THR A 172 6.40 -8.47 -4.97
N LEU A 173 7.06 -7.61 -4.20
CA LEU A 173 6.85 -6.15 -4.27
C LEU A 173 7.22 -5.59 -5.65
N ALA A 174 8.32 -6.05 -6.26
CA ALA A 174 8.69 -5.66 -7.63
C ALA A 174 7.61 -6.08 -8.64
N ARG A 175 7.05 -7.28 -8.50
CA ARG A 175 5.92 -7.76 -9.32
C ARG A 175 4.66 -6.93 -9.10
N LYS A 176 4.31 -6.57 -7.86
CA LYS A 176 3.16 -5.69 -7.57
C LYS A 176 3.31 -4.33 -8.24
N ALA A 177 4.51 -3.74 -8.19
CA ALA A 177 4.82 -2.49 -8.90
C ALA A 177 4.69 -2.64 -10.43
N ALA A 178 5.15 -3.76 -11.00
CA ALA A 178 5.00 -4.05 -12.42
C ALA A 178 3.53 -4.17 -12.84
N LEU A 179 2.70 -4.88 -12.07
CA LEU A 179 1.27 -4.99 -12.30
C LEU A 179 0.56 -3.63 -12.27
N ALA A 180 0.90 -2.77 -11.30
CA ALA A 180 0.33 -1.42 -11.24
C ALA A 180 0.75 -0.57 -12.46
N ARG A 181 2.01 -0.67 -12.88
CA ARG A 181 2.50 0.00 -14.10
C ARG A 181 1.73 -0.47 -15.34
N GLU A 182 1.50 -1.78 -15.48
CA GLU A 182 0.70 -2.35 -16.58
C GLU A 182 -0.76 -1.90 -16.54
N ALA A 183 -1.33 -1.74 -15.34
CA ALA A 183 -2.68 -1.20 -15.13
C ALA A 183 -2.78 0.32 -15.40
N GLY A 184 -1.67 1.01 -15.66
CA GLY A 184 -1.66 2.45 -15.98
C GLY A 184 -1.62 3.37 -14.76
N PHE A 185 -1.10 2.89 -13.63
CA PHE A 185 -0.88 3.72 -12.44
C PHE A 185 0.22 4.76 -12.70
N ALA A 186 0.13 5.89 -12.00
CA ALA A 186 1.05 7.01 -12.14
C ALA A 186 2.39 6.78 -11.44
N GLY A 187 2.44 5.87 -10.45
CA GLY A 187 3.63 5.55 -9.68
C GLY A 187 3.29 4.68 -8.47
N ALA A 188 4.27 4.50 -7.60
CA ALA A 188 4.11 3.83 -6.31
C ALA A 188 4.72 4.63 -5.16
N VAL A 189 4.17 4.44 -3.96
CA VAL A 189 4.64 5.01 -2.71
C VAL A 189 4.98 3.89 -1.73
N ILE A 190 6.11 4.02 -1.04
CA ILE A 190 6.49 3.22 0.12
C ILE A 190 6.50 4.19 1.30
N PRO A 191 5.43 4.24 2.10
CA PRO A 191 5.17 5.32 3.06
C PRO A 191 6.08 5.29 4.32
N GLY A 192 6.98 4.31 4.40
CA GLY A 192 7.80 4.04 5.58
C GLY A 192 7.53 2.62 6.08
N SER A 193 8.33 2.11 7.03
CA SER A 193 8.16 0.75 7.50
C SER A 193 6.87 0.61 8.30
N SER A 194 5.86 -0.06 7.74
CA SER A 194 5.22 -1.13 8.52
C SER A 194 6.37 -2.06 8.91
N ALA A 195 6.66 -2.19 10.20
CA ALA A 195 7.77 -3.00 10.68
C ALA A 195 7.82 -4.35 9.94
N LEU A 196 9.01 -4.70 9.45
CA LEU A 196 9.35 -6.07 9.12
C LEU A 196 9.84 -6.73 10.40
#